data_AF-A0A1H8I419-F1
#
_entry.id   AF-A0A1H8I419-F1
#
_cell.length_a   1.000
_cell.length_b   1.000
_cell.length_c   1.000
_cell.angle_alpha   90.00
_cell.angle_beta   90.00
_cell.angle_gamma   90.00
#
_symmetry.space_group_name_H-M   'P 1'
#
loop_
_entity.id
_entity.type
_entity.pdbx_description
1 polymer ?
#
loop_
_entity_poly.entity_id
_entity_poly.type
_entity_poly.pdbx_seq_one_letter_code
_entity_poly.pdbx_strand_id
1 'polypeptide(L)'
;MVDKQSDPDMHLPFNGLSDVNEPKIEAGTEYTEDEIDRIIASVKEKQIKLGECYYQQGLIKELKLKDNEAYAAFKQAVNCHPDNIEFLNAAGLSGTKVGDYEQAEQFLSQALKFSIDRFGKNHPDTATAYNNLASNLDAQGRLDEAQSFRQCIPCNAQDNAI
;
A
#
# COMPACT_ATOMS: atom_id res chain seq x y z
N MET A 1 -11.41 32.38 43.94
CA MET A 1 -12.36 31.41 44.52
C MET A 1 -13.10 30.75 43.37
N VAL A 2 -12.89 29.43 43.23
CA VAL A 2 -13.62 28.40 42.46
C VAL A 2 -13.77 28.64 40.95
N ASP A 3 -13.03 28.03 40.02
CA ASP A 3 -12.62 26.63 39.76
C ASP A 3 -13.63 25.85 38.87
N LYS A 4 -13.05 25.07 37.93
CA LYS A 4 -13.58 23.92 37.15
C LYS A 4 -14.35 24.14 35.84
N GLN A 5 -13.60 23.94 34.75
CA GLN A 5 -13.86 22.95 33.69
C GLN A 5 -12.53 22.84 32.91
N SER A 6 -11.54 22.05 33.34
CA SER A 6 -11.53 20.58 33.34
C SER A 6 -11.88 20.00 31.97
N ASP A 7 -11.09 20.29 30.94
CA ASP A 7 -10.86 19.29 29.89
C ASP A 7 -9.70 18.41 30.39
N PRO A 8 -9.96 17.16 30.81
CA PRO A 8 -8.86 16.26 31.07
C PRO A 8 -8.21 15.98 29.72
N ASP A 9 -6.91 16.30 29.62
CA ASP A 9 -6.02 15.64 28.68
C ASP A 9 -6.38 14.16 28.72
N MET A 10 -7.04 13.69 27.66
CA MET A 10 -7.29 12.27 27.46
C MET A 10 -5.97 11.65 26.97
N HIS A 11 -4.92 11.80 27.77
CA HIS A 11 -3.91 10.77 27.92
C HIS A 11 -4.63 9.54 28.49
N LEU A 12 -5.41 8.86 27.63
CA LEU A 12 -5.45 7.42 27.76
C LEU A 12 -3.97 7.01 27.70
N PRO A 13 -3.41 6.39 28.76
CA PRO A 13 -2.19 5.66 28.53
C PRO A 13 -2.52 4.74 27.38
N PHE A 14 -1.72 4.81 26.31
CA PHE A 14 -1.70 3.77 25.33
C PHE A 14 -1.18 2.52 26.07
N ASN A 15 -2.03 1.91 26.88
CA ASN A 15 -1.97 0.50 27.20
C ASN A 15 -2.39 -0.19 25.90
N GLY A 16 -1.58 0.01 24.85
CA GLY A 16 -1.45 -0.99 23.83
C GLY A 16 -1.20 -2.28 24.59
N LEU A 17 -1.91 -3.31 24.20
CA LEU A 17 -1.54 -4.67 24.51
C LEU A 17 -0.10 -4.86 24.01
N SER A 18 0.88 -4.42 24.80
CA SER A 18 2.20 -5.01 24.75
C SER A 18 1.91 -6.40 25.27
N ASP A 19 1.72 -7.35 24.36
CA ASP A 19 1.78 -8.75 24.72
C ASP A 19 3.04 -8.89 25.55
N VAL A 20 2.88 -9.15 26.85
CA VAL A 20 3.98 -9.29 27.81
C VAL A 20 4.87 -10.49 27.48
N ASN A 21 4.59 -11.18 26.37
CA ASN A 21 5.32 -12.28 25.77
C ASN A 21 5.64 -12.03 24.29
N GLU A 22 5.92 -10.79 23.87
CA GLU A 22 6.53 -10.60 22.55
C GLU A 22 7.88 -11.31 22.52
N PRO A 23 8.09 -12.28 21.61
CA PRO A 23 9.34 -13.01 21.58
C PRO A 23 10.44 -12.07 21.09
N LYS A 24 11.39 -11.78 21.99
CA LYS A 24 12.58 -10.97 21.70
C LYS A 24 13.71 -11.93 21.35
N ILE A 25 14.40 -11.68 20.23
CA ILE A 25 15.60 -12.44 19.89
C ILE A 25 16.75 -11.91 20.76
N GLU A 26 17.19 -12.74 21.69
CA GLU A 26 18.40 -12.54 22.49
C GLU A 26 19.60 -13.19 21.79
N ALA A 27 20.71 -12.46 21.71
CA ALA A 27 21.93 -12.93 21.09
C ALA A 27 22.58 -14.03 21.96
N GLY A 28 22.98 -15.14 21.34
CA GLY A 28 23.60 -16.27 22.03
C GLY A 28 22.62 -17.30 22.59
N THR A 29 21.31 -17.09 22.42
CA THR A 29 20.28 -18.08 22.77
C THR A 29 20.05 -19.04 21.60
N GLU A 30 20.00 -20.34 21.88
CA GLU A 30 19.56 -21.35 20.91
C GLU A 30 18.04 -21.37 20.83
N TYR A 31 17.50 -21.36 19.62
CA TYR A 31 16.06 -21.44 19.35
C TYR A 31 15.78 -22.69 18.53
N THR A 32 14.65 -23.33 18.78
CA THR A 32 14.12 -24.39 17.93
C THR A 32 13.57 -23.82 16.62
N GLU A 33 13.49 -24.64 15.56
CA GLU A 33 12.90 -24.23 14.27
C GLU A 33 11.46 -23.69 14.46
N ASP A 34 10.63 -24.36 15.25
CA ASP A 34 9.26 -23.94 15.56
C ASP A 34 9.18 -22.59 16.30
N GLU A 35 10.17 -22.25 17.12
CA GLU A 35 10.25 -20.93 17.77
C GLU A 35 10.66 -19.86 16.77
N ILE A 36 11.63 -20.15 15.91
CA ILE A 36 12.08 -19.25 14.85
C ILE A 36 10.91 -18.94 13.90
N ASP A 37 10.15 -19.95 13.47
CA ASP A 37 9.01 -19.78 12.58
C ASP A 37 7.90 -18.92 13.22
N ARG A 38 7.61 -19.13 14.52
CA ARG A 38 6.66 -18.28 15.27
C ARG A 38 7.13 -16.83 15.35
N ILE A 39 8.42 -16.61 15.58
CA ILE A 39 9.01 -15.27 15.62
C ILE A 39 8.91 -14.60 14.24
N ILE A 40 9.29 -15.31 13.18
CA ILE A 40 9.19 -14.82 11.80
C ILE A 40 7.75 -14.43 11.46
N ALA A 41 6.77 -15.27 11.82
CA ALA A 41 5.35 -14.97 11.60
C ALA A 41 4.92 -13.71 12.35
N SER A 42 5.30 -13.57 13.63
CA SER A 42 5.00 -12.38 14.43
C SER A 42 5.62 -11.10 13.85
N VAL A 43 6.89 -11.15 13.42
CA VAL A 43 7.57 -10.00 12.80
C VAL A 43 6.90 -9.61 11.48
N LYS A 44 6.54 -10.60 10.64
CA LYS A 44 5.81 -10.37 9.38
C LYS A 44 4.45 -9.71 9.63
N GLU A 45 3.70 -10.16 10.63
CA GLU A 45 2.41 -9.56 10.99
C GLU A 45 2.58 -8.09 11.41
N LYS A 46 3.59 -7.79 12.23
CA LYS A 46 3.88 -6.41 12.62
C LYS A 46 4.29 -5.55 11.43
N GLN A 47 5.05 -6.11 10.49
CA GLN A 47 5.44 -5.41 9.26
C GLN A 47 4.22 -5.08 8.39
N ILE A 48 3.26 -6.01 8.26
CA ILE A 48 1.99 -5.75 7.56
C ILE A 48 1.21 -4.62 8.24
N LYS A 49 1.02 -4.68 9.56
CA LYS A 49 0.33 -3.64 10.33
C LYS A 49 1.01 -2.28 10.20
N LEU A 50 2.34 -2.24 10.17
CA LEU A 50 3.09 -1.01 9.93
C LEU A 50 2.84 -0.46 8.53
N GLY A 51 2.81 -1.32 7.51
CA GLY A 51 2.45 -0.95 6.14
C GLY A 51 1.05 -0.34 6.05
N GLU A 52 0.05 -0.96 6.69
CA GLU A 52 -1.32 -0.44 6.77
C GLU A 52 -1.36 0.93 7.47
N CYS A 53 -0.61 1.11 8.56
CA CYS A 53 -0.50 2.40 9.23
C CYS A 53 0.04 3.49 8.29
N TYR A 54 1.11 3.20 7.53
CA TYR A 54 1.66 4.14 6.55
C TYR A 54 0.68 4.45 5.41
N TYR A 55 -0.06 3.45 4.94
CA TYR A 55 -1.09 3.63 3.93
C TYR A 55 -2.19 4.59 4.42
N GLN A 56 -2.71 4.37 5.64
CA GLN A 56 -3.70 5.28 6.24
C GLN A 56 -3.15 6.69 6.43
N GLN A 57 -1.87 6.83 6.86
CA GLN A 57 -1.22 8.13 6.94
C GLN A 57 -1.14 8.83 5.58
N GLY A 58 -0.87 8.08 4.50
CA GLY A 58 -0.87 8.59 3.13
C GLY A 58 -2.24 9.16 2.75
N LEU A 59 -3.31 8.39 2.94
CA LEU A 59 -4.68 8.82 2.67
C LEU A 59 -5.05 10.09 3.45
N ILE A 60 -4.70 10.16 4.73
CA ILE A 60 -4.94 11.36 5.56
C ILE A 60 -4.18 12.57 5.02
N LYS A 61 -2.96 12.38 4.51
CA LYS A 61 -2.16 13.47 3.92
C LYS A 61 -2.73 13.93 2.57
N GLU A 62 -3.28 13.03 1.76
CA GLU A 62 -4.02 13.41 0.53
C GLU A 62 -5.25 14.26 0.86
N LEU A 63 -6.04 13.86 1.86
CA LEU A 63 -7.19 14.65 2.33
C LEU A 63 -6.79 16.04 2.83
N LYS A 64 -5.57 16.18 3.34
CA LYS A 64 -4.98 17.46 3.76
C LYS A 64 -4.26 18.19 2.63
N LEU A 65 -4.34 17.71 1.39
CA LEU A 65 -3.69 18.26 0.19
C LEU A 65 -2.17 18.36 0.33
N LYS A 66 -1.56 17.42 1.04
CA LYS A 66 -0.10 17.30 1.26
C LYS A 66 0.49 16.21 0.37
N ASP A 67 0.44 16.41 -0.94
CA ASP A 67 0.72 15.36 -1.93
C ASP A 67 2.11 14.74 -1.80
N ASN A 68 3.16 15.55 -1.61
CA ASN A 68 4.53 15.04 -1.41
C ASN A 68 4.67 14.19 -0.13
N GLU A 69 4.00 14.58 0.96
CA GLU A 69 4.03 13.82 2.21
C GLU A 69 3.22 12.53 2.09
N ALA A 70 2.11 12.56 1.34
CA ALA A 70 1.29 11.40 1.06
C ALA A 70 2.08 10.36 0.25
N TYR A 71 2.72 10.80 -0.84
CA TYR A 71 3.59 9.95 -1.65
C TYR A 71 4.70 9.30 -0.81
N ALA A 72 5.35 10.08 0.07
CA ALA A 72 6.35 9.55 0.98
C ALA A 72 5.79 8.46 1.91
N ALA A 73 4.57 8.63 2.43
CA ALA A 73 3.92 7.63 3.27
C ALA A 73 3.57 6.36 2.49
N PHE A 74 3.03 6.48 1.27
CA PHE A 74 2.73 5.31 0.44
C PHE A 74 3.99 4.53 0.06
N LYS A 75 5.12 5.20 -0.19
CA LYS A 75 6.41 4.51 -0.37
C LYS A 75 6.82 3.71 0.87
N GLN A 76 6.58 4.23 2.07
CA GLN A 76 6.84 3.46 3.30
C GLN A 76 5.91 2.25 3.42
N ALA A 77 4.65 2.37 3.01
CA ALA A 77 3.72 1.24 2.95
C ALA A 77 4.22 0.14 2.00
N VAL A 78 4.67 0.51 0.79
CA VAL A 78 5.28 -0.43 -0.18
C VAL A 78 6.54 -1.08 0.38
N ASN A 79 7.42 -0.33 1.06
CA ASN A 79 8.61 -0.91 1.69
C ASN A 79 8.28 -1.94 2.78
N CYS A 80 7.12 -1.82 3.44
CA CYS A 80 6.65 -2.79 4.41
C CYS A 80 6.08 -4.04 3.74
N HIS A 81 5.35 -3.89 2.64
CA HIS A 81 4.70 -5.00 1.93
C HIS A 81 4.75 -4.78 0.41
N PRO A 82 5.87 -5.11 -0.26
CA PRO A 82 6.14 -4.71 -1.65
C PRO A 82 5.28 -5.44 -2.68
N ASP A 83 4.56 -6.48 -2.29
CA ASP A 83 3.59 -7.23 -3.10
C ASP A 83 2.13 -6.84 -2.79
N ASN A 84 1.90 -5.84 -1.93
CA ASN A 84 0.55 -5.30 -1.73
C ASN A 84 0.13 -4.45 -2.94
N ILE A 85 -0.86 -4.94 -3.69
CA ILE A 85 -1.38 -4.27 -4.89
C ILE A 85 -1.95 -2.89 -4.57
N GLU A 86 -2.64 -2.71 -3.44
CA GLU A 86 -3.23 -1.42 -3.06
C GLU A 86 -2.15 -0.39 -2.73
N PHE A 87 -1.10 -0.81 -2.00
CA PHE A 87 0.00 0.09 -1.64
C PHE A 87 0.78 0.54 -2.87
N LEU A 88 1.04 -0.38 -3.80
CA LEU A 88 1.69 -0.08 -5.07
C LEU A 88 0.84 0.87 -5.93
N ASN A 89 -0.47 0.63 -6.04
CA ASN A 89 -1.38 1.52 -6.77
C ASN A 89 -1.39 2.93 -6.18
N ALA A 90 -1.49 3.06 -4.85
CA ALA A 90 -1.50 4.36 -4.20
C ALA A 90 -0.16 5.09 -4.34
N ALA A 91 0.97 4.41 -4.15
CA ALA A 91 2.30 4.98 -4.36
C ALA A 91 2.49 5.41 -5.82
N GLY A 92 2.04 4.60 -6.77
CA GLY A 92 2.07 4.89 -8.20
C GLY A 92 1.28 6.14 -8.57
N LEU A 93 -0.01 6.17 -8.25
CA LEU A 93 -0.89 7.31 -8.56
C LEU A 93 -0.43 8.61 -7.88
N SER A 94 0.00 8.52 -6.61
CA SER A 94 0.54 9.67 -5.88
C SER A 94 1.87 10.15 -6.49
N GLY A 95 2.73 9.22 -6.92
CA GLY A 95 3.96 9.51 -7.66
C GLY A 95 3.70 10.25 -8.97
N THR A 96 2.73 9.78 -9.76
CA THR A 96 2.26 10.48 -10.97
C THR A 96 1.81 11.90 -10.65
N LYS A 97 1.04 12.09 -9.57
CA LYS A 97 0.51 13.39 -9.17
C LYS A 97 1.61 14.40 -8.82
N VAL A 98 2.69 13.95 -8.16
CA VAL A 98 3.82 14.82 -7.78
C VAL A 98 4.90 14.93 -8.86
N GLY A 99 4.76 14.21 -9.97
CA GLY A 99 5.66 14.25 -11.12
C GLY A 99 6.84 13.26 -11.08
N ASP A 100 6.85 12.31 -10.14
CA ASP A 100 7.85 11.23 -10.07
C ASP A 100 7.41 10.04 -10.95
N TYR A 101 7.31 10.30 -12.26
CA TYR A 101 6.66 9.40 -13.21
C TYR A 101 7.38 8.06 -13.39
N GLU A 102 8.70 8.04 -13.32
CA GLU A 102 9.51 6.83 -13.51
C GLU A 102 9.31 5.85 -12.34
N GLN A 103 9.40 6.36 -11.10
CA GLN A 103 9.15 5.53 -9.93
C GLN A 103 7.68 5.10 -9.85
N ALA A 104 6.75 5.97 -10.25
CA ALA A 104 5.33 5.63 -10.36
C ALA A 104 5.08 4.49 -11.36
N GLU A 105 5.72 4.52 -12.52
CA GLU A 105 5.62 3.47 -13.53
C GLU A 105 6.08 2.11 -13.00
N GLN A 106 7.17 2.09 -12.21
CA GLN A 106 7.65 0.88 -11.57
C GLN A 106 6.63 0.29 -10.61
N PHE A 107 6.04 1.12 -9.73
CA PHE A 107 5.02 0.66 -8.79
C PHE A 107 3.76 0.15 -9.51
N LEU A 108 3.28 0.88 -10.52
CA LEU A 108 2.08 0.50 -11.27
C LEU A 108 2.30 -0.75 -12.12
N SER A 109 3.48 -0.92 -12.69
CA SER A 109 3.85 -2.14 -13.42
C SER A 109 3.92 -3.36 -12.50
N GLN A 110 4.44 -3.19 -11.28
CA GLN A 110 4.42 -4.25 -10.26
C GLN A 110 2.98 -4.58 -9.82
N ALA A 111 2.15 -3.56 -9.58
CA ALA A 111 0.74 -3.74 -9.22
C ALA A 111 -0.02 -4.52 -10.31
N LEU A 112 0.21 -4.18 -11.58
CA LEU A 112 -0.37 -4.88 -12.72
C LEU A 112 0.08 -6.34 -12.78
N LYS A 113 1.37 -6.61 -12.61
CA LYS A 113 1.90 -7.98 -12.57
C LYS A 113 1.22 -8.80 -11.49
N PHE A 114 1.17 -8.30 -10.25
CA PHE A 114 0.51 -9.01 -9.15
C PHE A 114 -1.00 -9.15 -9.34
N SER A 115 -1.66 -8.19 -9.97
CA SER A 115 -3.09 -8.29 -10.30
C SER A 115 -3.36 -9.38 -11.32
N ILE A 116 -2.52 -9.49 -12.36
CA ILE A 116 -2.60 -10.58 -13.35
C ILE A 116 -2.35 -11.94 -12.67
N ASP A 117 -1.31 -12.04 -11.84
CA ASP A 117 -0.94 -13.29 -11.18
C ASP A 117 -2.01 -13.75 -10.18
N ARG A 118 -2.63 -12.81 -9.44
CA ARG A 118 -3.59 -13.10 -8.37
C ARG A 118 -5.03 -13.27 -8.87
N PHE A 119 -5.45 -12.46 -9.83
CA PHE A 119 -6.85 -12.37 -10.25
C PHE A 119 -7.06 -12.79 -11.71
N GLY A 120 -6.00 -12.89 -12.51
CA GLY A 120 -6.07 -13.13 -13.94
C GLY A 120 -6.28 -11.86 -14.76
N LYS A 121 -6.12 -11.98 -16.08
CA LYS A 121 -6.15 -10.84 -17.02
C LYS A 121 -7.52 -10.15 -17.13
N ASN A 122 -8.61 -10.90 -16.90
CA ASN A 122 -9.98 -10.42 -17.13
C ASN A 122 -10.67 -9.88 -15.87
N HIS A 123 -9.95 -9.80 -14.75
CA HIS A 123 -10.52 -9.33 -13.49
C HIS A 123 -10.66 -7.79 -13.47
N PRO A 124 -11.72 -7.23 -12.85
CA PRO A 124 -11.87 -5.77 -12.69
C PRO A 124 -10.67 -5.08 -12.02
N ASP A 125 -10.03 -5.75 -11.06
CA ASP A 125 -8.84 -5.19 -10.39
C ASP A 125 -7.64 -5.11 -11.34
N THR A 126 -7.48 -6.10 -12.22
CA THR A 126 -6.45 -6.08 -13.27
C THR A 126 -6.73 -4.98 -14.29
N ALA A 127 -7.99 -4.77 -14.68
CA ALA A 127 -8.39 -3.65 -15.53
C ALA A 127 -8.10 -2.29 -14.88
N THR A 128 -8.27 -2.18 -13.56
CA THR A 128 -7.91 -0.98 -12.80
C THR A 128 -6.40 -0.73 -12.83
N ALA A 129 -5.58 -1.77 -12.65
CA ALA A 129 -4.13 -1.66 -12.74
C ALA A 129 -3.65 -1.23 -14.15
N TYR A 130 -4.28 -1.76 -15.21
CA TYR A 130 -4.04 -1.31 -16.59
C TYR A 130 -4.33 0.19 -16.78
N ASN A 131 -5.47 0.66 -16.26
CA ASN A 131 -5.85 2.07 -16.32
C ASN A 131 -4.88 2.98 -15.57
N ASN A 132 -4.42 2.56 -14.38
CA ASN A 132 -3.48 3.36 -13.60
C ASN A 132 -2.16 3.54 -14.35
N LEU A 133 -1.61 2.46 -14.92
CA LEU A 133 -0.37 2.52 -15.71
C LEU A 133 -0.54 3.40 -16.95
N ALA A 134 -1.66 3.26 -17.67
CA ALA A 134 -1.98 4.14 -18.79
C ALA A 134 -2.08 5.62 -18.37
N SER A 135 -2.65 5.91 -17.21
CA SER A 135 -2.73 7.28 -16.69
C SER A 135 -1.36 7.88 -16.40
N ASN A 136 -0.40 7.09 -15.89
CA ASN A 136 0.97 7.56 -15.67
C ASN A 136 1.69 7.83 -17.00
N LEU A 137 1.50 6.96 -18.00
CA LEU A 137 2.07 7.13 -19.33
C LEU A 137 1.50 8.36 -20.05
N ASP A 138 0.20 8.61 -19.91
CA ASP A 138 -0.44 9.84 -20.41
C ASP A 138 0.19 11.09 -19.77
N ALA A 139 0.44 11.07 -18.46
CA ALA A 139 1.09 12.17 -17.76
C ALA A 139 2.55 12.41 -18.22
N GLN A 140 3.23 11.37 -18.71
CA GLN A 140 4.53 11.46 -19.37
C GLN A 140 4.45 11.89 -20.85
N GLY A 141 3.26 11.99 -21.44
CA GLY A 141 3.07 12.26 -22.87
C GLY A 141 3.27 11.05 -23.78
N ARG A 142 3.38 9.83 -23.22
CA ARG A 142 3.56 8.56 -23.96
C ARG A 142 2.20 7.98 -24.37
N LEU A 143 1.46 8.73 -25.20
CA LEU A 143 0.06 8.47 -25.52
C LEU A 143 -0.18 7.12 -26.23
N ASP A 144 0.72 6.72 -27.15
CA ASP A 144 0.59 5.46 -27.91
C ASP A 144 0.69 4.24 -26.98
N GLU A 145 1.60 4.30 -26.01
CA GLU A 145 1.78 3.25 -25.01
C GLU A 145 0.60 3.22 -24.04
N ALA A 146 0.15 4.39 -23.57
CA ALA A 146 -1.05 4.50 -22.74
C ALA A 146 -2.30 3.94 -23.43
N GLN A 147 -2.46 4.20 -24.74
CA GLN A 147 -3.56 3.63 -25.53
C GLN A 147 -3.47 2.10 -25.60
N SER A 148 -2.27 1.56 -25.77
CA SER A 148 -2.05 0.11 -25.80
C SER A 148 -2.49 -0.56 -24.49
N PHE A 149 -2.17 0.05 -23.33
CA PHE A 149 -2.62 -0.45 -22.03
C PHE A 149 -4.13 -0.30 -21.81
N ARG A 150 -4.75 0.78 -22.29
CA ARG A 150 -6.22 0.93 -22.26
C ARG A 150 -6.94 -0.10 -23.11
N GLN A 151 -6.36 -0.50 -24.25
CA GLN A 151 -6.92 -1.55 -25.11
C GLN A 151 -6.72 -2.95 -24.55
N CYS A 152 -5.74 -3.15 -23.66
CA CYS A 152 -5.53 -4.42 -22.96
C CYS A 152 -6.59 -4.73 -21.90
N ILE A 153 -7.49 -3.78 -21.58
CA ILE A 153 -8.68 -4.04 -20.77
C ILE A 153 -9.59 -4.95 -21.59
N PRO A 154 -9.79 -6.22 -21.21
CA PRO A 154 -10.68 -7.09 -21.95
C PRO A 154 -12.08 -6.49 -21.89
N CYS A 155 -12.67 -6.29 -23.07
CA CYS A 155 -14.05 -5.86 -23.21
C CYS A 155 -14.97 -6.89 -22.54
N ASN A 156 -15.35 -6.68 -21.28
CA ASN A 156 -16.46 -7.40 -20.62
C ASN A 156 -17.85 -6.99 -21.19
N ALA A 157 -17.96 -6.81 -22.51
CA ALA A 157 -19.20 -6.36 -23.16
C ALA A 157 -19.73 -7.32 -24.24
N GLN A 158 -19.12 -8.49 -24.48
CA GLN A 158 -19.61 -9.43 -25.50
C GLN A 158 -19.89 -10.87 -25.02
N ASP A 159 -19.43 -11.30 -23.85
CA ASP A 159 -19.58 -12.69 -23.41
C ASP A 159 -20.76 -12.94 -22.44
N ASN A 160 -21.82 -12.13 -22.53
CA ASN A 160 -23.07 -12.36 -21.79
C ASN A 160 -24.32 -12.29 -22.68
N ALA A 161 -24.18 -12.72 -23.94
CA ALA A 161 -25.29 -13.01 -24.83
C ALA A 161 -24.98 -14.30 -25.61
N ILE A 162 -25.54 -15.42 -25.14
CA ILE A 162 -26.23 -16.50 -25.89
C ILE A 162 -26.79 -17.48 -24.85
#